data_AF-A0A450U0Z5-F1
#
_entry.id   AF-A0A450U0Z5-F1
#
_cell.length_a   1.000
_cell.length_b   1.000
_cell.length_c   1.000
_cell.angle_alpha   90.00
_cell.angle_beta   90.00
_cell.angle_gamma   90.00
#
_symmetry.space_group_name_H-M   'P 1'
#
loop_
_entity.id
_entity.type
_entity.pdbx_description
1 polymer ?
#
loop_
_entity_poly.entity_id
_entity_poly.type
_entity_poly.pdbx_seq_one_letter_code
_entity_poly.pdbx_strand_id
1 'polypeptide(L)'
;MKQKEKRITSDRLLLVEGKDEAVFFDEIFQHQDVTGVQIWDGGGEDKFKSTFHYLSGSDGFSKVRSLGIVRDAERNLANSAFTMHLLHPEEIFPAHTESCRYRH
;
A
#
# COMPACT_ATOMS: atom_id res chain seq x y z
N MET A 1 -16.16 14.34 -6.87
CA MET A 1 -14.71 14.57 -7.06
C MET A 1 -14.16 13.38 -7.85
N LYS A 2 -13.49 13.62 -8.99
CA LYS A 2 -12.98 12.55 -9.87
C LYS A 2 -11.90 11.76 -9.15
N GLN A 3 -12.08 10.44 -9.02
CA GLN A 3 -10.96 9.56 -8.69
C GLN A 3 -9.98 9.61 -9.86
N LYS A 4 -8.87 10.33 -9.67
CA LYS A 4 -7.77 10.36 -10.63
C LYS A 4 -7.14 8.97 -10.58
N GLU A 5 -7.04 8.33 -11.75
CA GLU A 5 -6.39 7.03 -11.93
C GLU A 5 -5.15 6.93 -11.05
N LYS A 6 -5.16 6.03 -10.06
CA LYS A 6 -4.09 5.86 -9.08
C LYS A 6 -2.91 5.17 -9.77
N ARG A 7 -2.19 5.95 -10.58
CA ARG A 7 -0.91 5.55 -11.16
C ARG A 7 0.19 5.64 -10.11
N ILE A 8 1.04 4.64 -10.04
CA ILE A 8 2.23 4.67 -9.18
C ILE A 8 3.34 5.38 -9.95
N THR A 9 3.82 6.49 -9.41
CA THR A 9 4.85 7.33 -10.02
C THR A 9 6.15 7.33 -9.25
N SER A 10 6.15 6.81 -8.02
CA SER A 10 7.36 6.67 -7.19
C SER A 10 7.80 5.22 -7.04
N ASP A 11 9.09 5.02 -6.77
CA ASP A 11 9.66 3.74 -6.34
C ASP A 11 9.45 3.47 -4.83
N ARG A 12 8.97 4.46 -4.07
CA ARG A 12 8.60 4.30 -2.65
C ARG A 12 7.12 4.58 -2.46
N LEU A 13 6.41 3.63 -1.88
CA LEU A 13 4.97 3.71 -1.66
C LEU A 13 4.63 3.45 -0.20
N LEU A 14 3.72 4.25 0.35
CA LEU A 14 3.11 4.04 1.66
C LEU A 14 1.60 3.82 1.47
N LEU A 15 1.12 2.62 1.77
CA LEU A 15 -0.31 2.32 1.82
C LEU A 15 -0.81 2.49 3.26
N VAL A 16 -1.76 3.38 3.46
CA VAL A 16 -2.38 3.65 4.77
C VAL A 16 -3.83 3.21 4.79
N GLU A 17 -4.40 2.99 5.97
CA GLU A 17 -5.77 2.49 6.09
C GLU A 17 -6.82 3.47 5.58
N GLY A 18 -6.76 4.71 6.05
CA GLY A 18 -7.70 5.75 5.72
C GLY A 18 -7.05 7.08 5.34
N LYS A 19 -7.93 8.06 5.16
CA LYS A 19 -7.55 9.41 4.77
C LYS A 19 -6.86 10.17 5.91
N ASP A 20 -7.24 9.91 7.15
CA ASP A 20 -6.71 10.64 8.30
C ASP A 20 -5.23 10.28 8.51
N GLU A 21 -4.87 9.01 8.37
CA GLU A 21 -3.48 8.56 8.35
C GLU A 21 -2.72 9.12 7.15
N ALA A 22 -3.36 9.22 5.98
CA ALA A 22 -2.71 9.77 4.79
C ALA A 22 -2.29 11.22 5.00
N VAL A 23 -3.17 12.04 5.59
CA VAL A 23 -2.87 13.43 5.93
C VAL A 23 -1.77 13.51 6.98
N PHE A 24 -1.86 12.69 8.03
CA PHE A 24 -0.86 12.65 9.09
C PHE A 24 0.56 12.36 8.58
N PHE A 25 0.73 11.33 7.74
CA PHE A 25 2.05 11.01 7.18
C PHE A 25 2.53 12.03 6.14
N ASP A 26 1.62 12.60 5.36
CA ASP A 26 1.97 13.67 4.42
C ASP A 26 2.55 14.88 5.15
N GLU A 27 1.92 15.30 6.24
CA GLU A 27 2.41 16.39 7.10
C GLU A 27 3.76 16.05 7.73
N ILE A 28 3.93 14.84 8.28
CA ILE A 28 5.21 14.41 8.86
C ILE A 28 6.33 14.40 7.81
N PHE A 29 6.06 13.87 6.62
CA PHE A 29 7.06 13.81 5.56
C PHE A 29 7.47 15.20 5.09
N GLN A 30 6.53 16.14 4.98
CA GLN A 30 6.84 17.54 4.71
C GLN A 30 7.69 18.17 5.82
N HIS A 31 7.36 17.92 7.10
CA HIS A 31 8.10 18.45 8.23
C HIS A 31 9.52 17.87 8.39
N GLN A 32 9.77 16.68 7.89
CA GLN A 32 11.06 15.98 7.99
C GLN A 32 11.85 15.98 6.67
N ASP A 33 11.43 16.76 5.67
CA ASP A 33 12.01 16.79 4.32
C ASP A 33 12.13 15.40 3.65
N VAL A 34 11.21 14.48 3.99
CA VAL A 34 11.12 13.16 3.38
C VAL A 34 10.41 13.31 2.04
N THR A 35 11.15 13.15 0.96
CA THR A 35 10.63 13.28 -0.40
C THR A 35 10.63 11.95 -1.15
N GLY A 36 9.84 11.89 -2.22
CA GLY A 36 9.78 10.72 -3.10
C GLY A 36 9.00 9.55 -2.52
N VAL A 37 8.22 9.72 -1.44
CA VAL A 37 7.27 8.69 -0.99
C VAL A 37 5.89 9.04 -1.52
N GLN A 38 5.27 8.13 -2.26
CA GLN A 38 3.87 8.26 -2.67
C GLN A 38 2.97 7.66 -1.59
N ILE A 39 1.94 8.39 -1.16
CA ILE A 39 0.98 7.89 -0.15
C ILE A 39 -0.33 7.50 -0.85
N TRP A 40 -0.82 6.30 -0.55
CA TRP A 40 -2.11 5.79 -1.02
C TRP A 40 -3.05 5.54 0.16
N ASP A 41 -4.21 6.17 0.11
CA ASP A 41 -5.35 5.87 0.99
C ASP A 41 -5.98 4.52 0.57
N GLY A 42 -6.05 3.59 1.52
CA GLY A 42 -6.67 2.26 1.40
C GLY A 42 -8.19 2.27 1.31
N GLY A 43 -8.83 3.39 1.64
CA GLY A 43 -10.27 3.62 1.57
C GLY A 43 -11.02 3.23 2.86
N GLY A 44 -10.31 3.18 3.99
CA GLY A 44 -10.79 2.65 5.27
C GLY A 44 -10.73 1.13 5.33
N GLU A 45 -11.05 0.57 6.50
CA GLU A 45 -10.98 -0.86 6.79
C GLU A 45 -11.67 -1.76 5.75
N ASP A 46 -12.91 -1.43 5.38
CA ASP A 46 -13.73 -2.21 4.45
C ASP A 46 -13.10 -2.34 3.06
N LYS A 47 -12.31 -1.34 2.65
CA LYS A 47 -11.72 -1.26 1.30
C LYS A 47 -10.23 -1.50 1.30
N PHE A 48 -9.59 -1.54 2.46
CA PHE A 48 -8.15 -1.71 2.54
C PHE A 48 -7.70 -3.01 1.85
N LYS A 49 -8.39 -4.12 2.14
CA LYS A 49 -8.04 -5.43 1.58
C LYS A 49 -8.17 -5.44 0.05
N SER A 50 -9.23 -4.83 -0.50
CA SER A 50 -9.40 -4.78 -1.96
C SER A 50 -8.39 -3.83 -2.61
N THR A 51 -8.07 -2.70 -1.99
CA THR A 51 -7.01 -1.78 -2.43
C THR A 51 -5.65 -2.48 -2.41
N PHE A 52 -5.35 -3.23 -1.35
CA PHE A 52 -4.11 -4.00 -1.23
C PHE A 52 -3.97 -5.05 -2.33
N HIS A 53 -5.03 -5.80 -2.65
CA HIS A 53 -5.00 -6.75 -3.78
C HIS A 53 -4.88 -6.08 -5.15
N TYR A 54 -5.50 -4.90 -5.32
CA TYR A 54 -5.39 -4.13 -6.56
C TYR A 54 -4.00 -3.51 -6.76
N LEU A 55 -3.27 -3.29 -5.66
CA LEU A 55 -2.00 -2.58 -5.66
C LEU A 55 -0.98 -3.23 -6.61
N SER A 56 -0.83 -4.55 -6.57
CA SER A 56 0.13 -5.26 -7.42
C SER A 56 -0.18 -5.19 -8.92
N GLY A 57 -1.45 -4.95 -9.28
CA GLY A 57 -1.91 -4.80 -10.66
C GLY A 57 -1.90 -3.35 -11.15
N SER A 58 -1.50 -2.39 -10.32
CA SER A 58 -1.53 -0.97 -10.66
C SER A 58 -0.37 -0.58 -11.58
N ASP A 59 -0.62 0.30 -12.56
CA ASP A 59 0.44 0.80 -13.44
C ASP A 59 1.55 1.47 -12.61
N GLY A 60 2.79 1.08 -12.87
CA GLY A 60 3.98 1.52 -12.14
C GLY A 60 4.34 0.70 -10.92
N PHE A 61 3.53 -0.27 -10.47
CA PHE A 61 3.83 -1.07 -9.27
C PHE A 61 5.14 -1.86 -9.41
N SER A 62 5.46 -2.36 -10.61
CA SER A 62 6.70 -3.09 -10.89
C SER A 62 7.98 -2.28 -10.67
N LYS A 63 7.87 -0.95 -10.53
CA LYS A 63 9.00 -0.05 -10.24
C LYS A 63 9.14 0.27 -8.76
N VAL A 64 8.18 -0.12 -7.92
CA VAL A 64 8.25 0.04 -6.47
C VAL A 64 9.42 -0.80 -5.96
N ARG A 65 10.23 -0.21 -5.09
CA ARG A 65 11.37 -0.82 -4.40
C ARG A 65 11.19 -0.87 -2.90
N SER A 66 10.28 -0.04 -2.38
CA SER A 66 9.95 0.00 -0.95
C SER A 66 8.46 0.22 -0.78
N LEU A 67 7.82 -0.68 -0.04
CA LEU A 67 6.40 -0.61 0.30
C LEU A 67 6.24 -0.57 1.82
N GLY A 68 5.73 0.55 2.33
CA GLY A 68 5.26 0.66 3.71
C GLY A 68 3.76 0.41 3.80
N ILE A 69 3.31 -0.24 4.87
CA ILE A 69 1.89 -0.48 5.14
C ILE A 69 1.59 -0.02 6.57
N VAL A 70 0.60 0.85 6.73
CA VAL A 70 0.12 1.33 8.04
C VAL A 70 -1.35 1.00 8.19
N ARG A 71 -1.70 0.33 9.29
CA ARG A 71 -3.06 -0.06 9.65
C ARG A 71 -3.29 0.05 11.14
N ASP A 72 -4.54 0.22 11.51
CA ASP A 72 -4.93 0.42 12.89
C ASP A 72 -4.77 -0.88 13.71
N ALA A 73 -4.32 -0.76 14.96
CA ALA A 73 -3.91 -1.91 15.76
C ALA A 73 -5.09 -2.71 16.34
N GLU A 74 -6.31 -2.15 16.33
CA GLU A 74 -7.38 -2.61 17.22
C GLU A 74 -8.15 -3.85 16.75
N ARG A 75 -7.94 -4.34 15.51
CA ARG A 75 -8.81 -5.41 14.93
C ARG A 75 -8.15 -6.76 14.61
N ASN A 76 -6.90 -7.02 15.00
CA ASN A 76 -6.31 -8.35 14.82
C ASN A 76 -5.56 -8.87 16.06
N LEU A 77 -6.05 -9.98 16.63
CA LEU A 77 -5.36 -10.83 17.63
C LEU A 77 -4.16 -11.62 17.05
N ALA A 78 -3.55 -11.14 15.97
CA ALA A 78 -2.38 -11.77 15.37
C ALA A 78 -1.42 -10.68 14.89
N ASN A 79 -0.32 -10.53 15.62
CA ASN A 79 0.98 -10.01 15.16
C ASN A 79 0.96 -9.08 13.93
N SER A 80 0.51 -7.83 14.07
CA SER A 80 1.12 -6.67 13.37
C SER A 80 0.27 -5.40 13.57
N ALA A 81 0.63 -4.60 14.58
CA ALA A 81 0.22 -3.19 14.66
C ALA A 81 1.09 -2.30 13.75
N PHE A 82 2.32 -2.75 13.45
CA PHE A 82 3.24 -2.12 12.52
C PHE A 82 4.09 -3.20 11.85
N THR A 83 3.89 -3.45 10.56
CA THR A 83 4.86 -4.19 9.76
C THR A 83 5.48 -3.23 8.75
N MET A 84 6.44 -2.44 9.23
CA MET A 84 7.40 -1.78 8.33
C MET A 84 8.42 -2.81 7.92
N HIS A 85 8.05 -3.59 6.90
CA HIS A 85 8.99 -4.42 6.20
C HIS A 85 9.45 -3.60 4.99
N LEU A 86 10.70 -3.12 5.01
CA LEU A 86 11.42 -2.67 3.82
C LEU A 86 11.68 -3.88 2.91
N LEU A 87 10.64 -4.66 2.64
CA LEU A 87 10.73 -5.81 1.79
C LEU A 87 10.81 -5.32 0.36
N HIS A 88 11.58 -6.07 -0.41
CA HIS A 88 11.41 -6.02 -1.84
C HIS A 88 9.97 -6.48 -2.15
N PRO A 89 9.23 -5.81 -3.06
CA PRO A 89 7.85 -6.20 -3.36
C PRO A 89 7.66 -7.67 -3.72
N GLU A 90 8.73 -8.34 -4.18
CA GLU A 90 8.79 -9.77 -4.48
C GLU A 90 8.55 -10.68 -3.26
N GLU A 91 8.79 -10.19 -2.04
CA GLU A 91 8.57 -10.95 -0.80
C GLU A 91 7.15 -10.75 -0.24
N ILE A 92 6.50 -9.62 -0.58
CA ILE A 92 5.12 -9.30 -0.19
C ILE A 92 4.12 -9.90 -1.18
N PHE A 93 4.45 -9.81 -2.47
CA PHE A 93 3.70 -10.37 -3.57
C PHE A 93 4.59 -11.42 -4.24
N PRO A 94 4.77 -12.61 -3.63
CA PRO A 94 5.48 -13.67 -4.30
C PRO A 94 4.81 -13.91 -5.64
N ALA A 95 5.60 -13.90 -6.71
CA ALA A 95 5.11 -14.20 -8.03
C ALA A 95 4.33 -15.53 -7.93
N HIS A 96 3.01 -15.46 -8.11
CA HIS A 96 2.22 -16.65 -8.32
C HIS A 96 2.70 -17.25 -9.65
N THR A 97 3.72 -18.08 -9.58
CA THR A 97 3.90 -19.12 -10.57
C THR A 97 2.75 -20.10 -10.36
N GLU A 98 1.88 -20.05 -11.36
CA GLU A 98 0.92 -21.06 -11.77
C GLU A 98 -0.50 -21.04 -11.18
N SER A 99 -1.41 -21.18 -12.16
CA SER A 99 -2.79 -21.62 -12.06
C SER A 99 -3.83 -20.59 -11.63
N CYS A 100 -3.97 -19.57 -12.48
CA CYS A 100 -5.29 -19.24 -12.98
C CYS A 100 -5.91 -20.50 -13.63
N ARG A 101 -6.71 -21.25 -12.85
CA ARG A 101 -7.66 -22.23 -13.35
C ARG A 101 -9.01 -21.90 -12.74
N TYR A 102 -9.65 -20.87 -13.29
CA TYR A 102 -11.11 -20.80 -13.27
C TYR A 102 -11.60 -21.95 -14.16
N ARG A 103 -12.07 -23.03 -13.54
CA ARG A 103 -12.70 -24.16 -14.22
C ARG A 103 -14.18 -24.13 -13.83
N HIS A 104 -15.00 -23.76 -14.81
CA HIS A 104 -16.47 -23.78 -14.94
C HIS A 104 -17.32 -23.08 -13.88
#